data_AF-A0A3N8AMZ0-F1
#
_entry.id   AF-A0A3N8AMZ0-F1
#
_cell.length_a   1.000
_cell.length_b   1.000
_cell.length_c   1.000
_cell.angle_alpha   90.00
_cell.angle_beta   90.00
_cell.angle_gamma   90.00
#
_symmetry.space_group_name_H-M   'P 1'
#
loop_
_entity.id
_entity.type
_entity.pdbx_description
1 polymer ?
#
loop_
_entity_poly.entity_id
_entity_poly.type
_entity_poly.pdbx_seq_one_letter_code
_entity_poly.pdbx_strand_id
1 'polypeptide(L)'
;MHDHLVAPPDAAAASANTPADTPLEPGPLPALSALFGQCAWFRALAPEHQALVLAQSRAEQREAGDVIAQRLAPSEYWIGVHRGLLKLAIFNASGRGCTFSGVPSGGWFGEGSVIKRELRKYEVVAVQRSIVLFVPVDTFHALLDTSLPFTRFVIHQLNNRMGEFIASIQNSRLLDVDARVAQALAQLFNPALYPDTGPSLAISQEELGMLVGVSRQRINQALQQLEKLGVLRLAYNQIEVVDLAALARVGMEQI
;
A
#
# COMPACT_ATOMS: atom_id res chain seq x y z
N MET A 1 57.76 -25.82 2.66
CA MET A 1 56.84 -25.58 3.80
C MET A 1 55.52 -25.17 3.18
N HIS A 2 54.60 -26.14 3.03
CA HIS A 2 53.32 -25.97 2.36
C HIS A 2 52.37 -25.25 3.32
N ASP A 3 51.93 -24.04 2.96
CA ASP A 3 50.87 -23.33 3.69
C ASP A 3 49.55 -23.51 2.95
N HIS A 4 48.71 -24.38 3.49
CA HIS A 4 47.32 -24.58 3.08
C HIS A 4 46.48 -23.45 3.66
N LEU A 5 46.18 -22.43 2.85
CA LEU A 5 45.13 -21.47 3.19
C LEU A 5 43.76 -22.09 2.89
N VAL A 6 43.11 -22.59 3.93
CA VAL A 6 41.72 -23.05 3.91
C VAL A 6 40.82 -21.83 3.76
N ALA A 7 40.10 -21.74 2.64
CA ALA A 7 39.03 -20.77 2.47
C ALA A 7 37.87 -21.09 3.45
N PRO A 8 37.29 -20.09 4.15
CA PRO A 8 36.14 -20.33 5.01
C PRO A 8 34.88 -20.64 4.16
N PRO A 9 33.96 -21.46 4.68
CA PRO A 9 32.80 -21.90 3.93
C PRO A 9 31.75 -20.79 3.80
N ASP A 10 31.04 -20.82 2.67
CA ASP A 10 29.86 -20.05 2.33
C ASP A 10 28.88 -19.92 3.51
N ALA A 11 28.84 -18.73 4.10
CA ALA A 11 27.67 -18.27 4.85
C ALA A 11 26.75 -17.55 3.86
N ALA A 12 26.16 -18.31 2.94
CA ALA A 12 24.97 -17.88 2.23
C ALA A 12 23.82 -17.83 3.24
N ALA A 13 23.73 -16.71 3.97
CA ALA A 13 22.49 -16.31 4.60
C ALA A 13 21.47 -16.09 3.47
N ALA A 14 20.70 -17.13 3.18
CA ALA A 14 19.51 -17.04 2.36
C ALA A 14 18.56 -16.04 3.04
N SER A 15 18.68 -14.77 2.64
CA SER A 15 17.58 -13.81 2.73
C SER A 15 16.44 -14.43 1.93
N ALA A 16 15.53 -15.11 2.62
CA ALA A 16 14.26 -15.55 2.08
C ALA A 16 13.43 -14.29 1.80
N ASN A 17 13.77 -13.61 0.71
CA ASN A 17 13.03 -12.48 0.19
C ASN A 17 11.81 -13.07 -0.52
N THR A 18 10.83 -13.52 0.26
CA THR A 18 9.50 -13.84 -0.28
C THR A 18 8.99 -12.58 -0.97
N PRO A 19 8.60 -12.62 -2.25
CA PRO A 19 8.11 -11.43 -2.93
C PRO A 19 6.97 -10.83 -2.11
N ALA A 20 7.07 -9.53 -1.81
CA ALA A 20 6.10 -8.79 -0.99
C ALA A 20 4.65 -9.03 -1.42
N ASP A 21 4.44 -9.30 -2.71
CA ASP A 21 3.15 -9.44 -3.37
C ASP A 21 2.82 -10.87 -3.82
N THR A 22 3.20 -11.88 -3.03
CA THR A 22 2.61 -13.24 -3.11
C THR A 22 1.40 -13.32 -2.16
N PRO A 23 0.37 -14.17 -2.37
CA PRO A 23 -0.69 -14.36 -1.38
C PRO A 23 -0.15 -14.74 0.01
N LEU A 24 -0.76 -14.18 1.06
CA LEU A 24 -0.39 -14.45 2.46
C LEU A 24 -0.84 -15.85 2.89
N GLU A 25 0.11 -16.75 3.14
CA GLU A 25 -0.19 -18.03 3.80
C GLU A 25 -0.53 -17.83 5.28
N PRO A 26 -1.43 -18.67 5.85
CA PRO A 26 -1.76 -18.60 7.26
C PRO A 26 -0.55 -19.03 8.12
N GLY A 27 -0.20 -18.20 9.10
CA GLY A 27 0.93 -18.46 9.99
C GLY A 27 1.00 -17.44 11.14
N PRO A 28 1.89 -17.62 12.13
CA PRO A 28 2.07 -16.64 13.20
C PRO A 28 2.63 -15.32 12.66
N LEU A 29 2.25 -14.20 13.30
CA LEU A 29 2.83 -12.90 12.98
C LEU A 29 4.33 -12.88 13.35
N PRO A 30 5.20 -12.33 12.48
CA PRO A 30 6.56 -11.99 12.86
C PRO A 30 6.60 -11.00 14.03
N ALA A 31 7.75 -10.92 14.70
CA ALA A 31 7.97 -9.91 15.74
C ALA A 31 7.79 -8.49 15.19
N LEU A 32 7.23 -7.59 16.00
CA LEU A 32 6.98 -6.19 15.60
C LEU A 32 8.26 -5.50 15.10
N SER A 33 9.42 -5.79 15.71
CA SER A 33 10.71 -5.25 15.27
C SER A 33 11.06 -5.64 13.83
N ALA A 34 10.73 -6.86 13.41
CA ALA A 34 10.95 -7.32 12.04
C ALA A 34 9.97 -6.68 11.04
N LEU A 35 8.72 -6.46 11.45
CA LEU A 35 7.69 -5.82 10.62
C LEU A 35 8.00 -4.33 10.43
N PHE A 36 8.18 -3.59 11.52
CA PHE A 36 8.50 -2.16 11.48
C PHE A 36 9.90 -1.90 10.91
N GLY A 37 10.86 -2.82 11.10
CA GLY A 37 12.20 -2.72 10.50
C GLY A 37 12.20 -2.63 8.97
N GLN A 38 11.12 -3.06 8.31
CA GLN A 38 10.94 -2.92 6.86
C GLN A 38 10.40 -1.54 6.45
N CYS A 39 9.79 -0.79 7.37
CA CYS A 39 9.30 0.56 7.09
C CYS A 39 10.45 1.57 7.04
N ALA A 40 10.59 2.29 5.92
CA ALA A 40 11.65 3.29 5.73
C ALA A 40 11.61 4.40 6.79
N TRP A 41 10.42 4.89 7.14
CA TRP A 41 10.25 5.92 8.17
C TRP A 41 10.72 5.46 9.54
N PHE A 42 10.51 4.18 9.88
CA PHE A 42 10.90 3.59 11.17
C PHE A 42 12.42 3.44 11.26
N ARG A 43 13.08 2.97 10.19
CA ARG A 43 14.54 2.87 10.12
C ARG A 43 15.23 4.22 10.26
N ALA A 44 14.59 5.30 9.85
CA ALA A 44 15.12 6.66 9.95
C ALA A 44 14.98 7.29 11.35
N LEU A 45 14.25 6.64 12.27
CA LEU A 45 14.07 7.13 13.64
C LEU A 45 15.32 6.92 14.51
N ALA A 46 15.50 7.80 15.49
CA ALA A 46 16.43 7.57 16.58
C ALA A 46 16.00 6.33 17.41
N PRO A 47 16.94 5.64 18.10
CA PRO A 47 16.63 4.42 18.85
C PRO A 47 15.52 4.58 19.89
N GLU A 48 15.44 5.72 20.57
CA GLU A 48 14.37 6.02 21.55
C GLU A 48 12.99 6.09 20.91
N HIS A 49 12.88 6.69 19.72
CA HIS A 49 11.65 6.77 18.94
C HIS A 49 11.26 5.40 18.38
N GLN A 50 12.24 4.58 17.97
CA GLN A 50 11.98 3.19 17.58
C GLN A 50 11.44 2.36 18.75
N ALA A 51 12.05 2.49 19.93
CA ALA A 51 11.60 1.82 21.14
C ALA A 51 10.17 2.24 21.51
N LEU A 52 9.85 3.54 21.42
CA LEU A 52 8.49 4.04 21.62
C LEU A 52 7.48 3.39 20.67
N VAL A 53 7.77 3.35 19.37
CA VAL A 53 6.90 2.71 18.37
C VAL A 53 6.68 1.24 18.70
N LEU A 54 7.76 0.48 18.97
CA LEU A 54 7.67 -0.95 19.26
C LEU A 54 6.93 -1.25 20.56
N ALA A 55 7.00 -0.36 21.55
CA ALA A 55 6.31 -0.52 22.83
C ALA A 55 4.80 -0.24 22.74
N GLN A 56 4.37 0.66 21.83
CA GLN A 56 2.99 1.16 21.80
C GLN A 56 2.17 0.63 20.61
N SER A 57 2.85 0.20 19.55
CA SER A 57 2.20 -0.23 18.30
C SER A 57 1.86 -1.72 18.33
N ARG A 58 0.98 -2.12 17.41
CA ARG A 58 0.66 -3.54 17.21
C ARG A 58 0.51 -3.90 15.74
N ALA A 59 0.54 -5.19 15.47
CA ALA A 59 0.26 -5.76 14.17
C ALA A 59 -0.87 -6.77 14.31
N GLU A 60 -1.75 -6.83 13.31
CA GLU A 60 -2.85 -7.78 13.29
C GLU A 60 -2.99 -8.39 11.90
N GLN A 61 -3.40 -9.66 11.85
CA GLN A 61 -3.86 -10.26 10.61
C GLN A 61 -5.33 -9.93 10.40
N ARG A 62 -5.69 -9.72 9.14
CA ARG A 62 -7.05 -9.43 8.69
C ARG A 62 -7.35 -10.30 7.49
N GLU A 63 -8.54 -10.89 7.48
CA GLU A 63 -9.05 -11.64 6.34
C GLU A 63 -9.70 -10.70 5.32
N ALA A 64 -9.87 -11.19 4.09
CA ALA A 64 -10.60 -10.44 3.07
C ALA A 64 -12.02 -10.11 3.55
N GLY A 65 -12.43 -8.85 3.42
CA GLY A 65 -13.71 -8.33 3.87
C GLY A 65 -13.73 -7.78 5.30
N ASP A 66 -12.69 -8.01 6.11
CA ASP A 66 -12.62 -7.44 7.46
C ASP A 66 -12.63 -5.92 7.41
N VAL A 67 -13.41 -5.30 8.31
CA VAL A 67 -13.40 -3.85 8.53
C VAL A 67 -12.33 -3.52 9.55
N ILE A 68 -11.27 -2.86 9.10
CA ILE A 68 -10.13 -2.44 9.92
C ILE A 68 -10.47 -1.18 10.72
N ALA A 69 -11.22 -0.27 10.12
CA ALA A 69 -11.66 0.95 10.77
C ALA A 69 -12.96 1.44 10.18
N GLN A 70 -13.87 1.86 11.05
CA GLN A 70 -15.19 2.34 10.67
C GLN A 70 -15.17 3.83 10.37
N ARG A 71 -16.01 4.24 9.41
CA ARG A 71 -16.28 5.64 9.13
C ARG A 71 -16.97 6.27 10.33
N LEU A 72 -16.66 7.54 10.60
CA LEU A 72 -17.15 8.30 11.75
C LEU A 72 -16.74 7.76 13.12
N ALA A 73 -15.89 6.72 13.19
CA ALA A 73 -15.23 6.34 14.43
C ALA A 73 -14.04 7.27 14.73
N PRO A 74 -13.62 7.38 16.01
CA PRO A 74 -12.39 8.09 16.37
C PRO A 74 -11.16 7.57 15.62
N SER A 75 -10.26 8.47 15.22
CA SER A 75 -9.00 8.11 14.55
C SER A 75 -7.92 7.75 15.57
N GLU A 76 -8.07 6.59 16.21
CA GLU A 76 -7.18 6.15 17.31
C GLU A 76 -5.80 5.70 16.82
N TYR A 77 -5.67 5.36 15.55
CA TYR A 77 -4.43 4.83 14.96
C TYR A 77 -4.13 5.46 13.61
N TRP A 78 -2.84 5.65 13.34
CA TRP A 78 -2.29 5.72 11.99
C TRP A 78 -1.98 4.28 11.52
N ILE A 79 -2.36 3.95 10.28
CA ILE A 79 -2.44 2.56 9.83
C ILE A 79 -1.51 2.33 8.64
N GLY A 80 -0.77 1.24 8.70
CA GLY A 80 0.13 0.78 7.63
C GLY A 80 -0.23 -0.63 7.15
N VAL A 81 0.02 -0.90 5.88
CA VAL A 81 -0.12 -2.24 5.28
C VAL A 81 1.27 -2.83 5.18
N HIS A 82 1.58 -3.83 6.00
CA HIS A 82 2.86 -4.52 5.89
C HIS A 82 2.86 -5.45 4.67
N ARG A 83 1.78 -6.21 4.51
CA ARG A 83 1.56 -7.10 3.37
C ARG A 83 0.07 -7.23 3.10
N GLY A 84 -0.32 -7.30 1.83
CA GLY A 84 -1.71 -7.43 1.43
C GLY A 84 -2.22 -6.17 0.74
N LEU A 85 -3.55 -5.98 0.75
CA LEU A 85 -4.20 -4.86 0.07
C LEU A 85 -5.44 -4.45 0.85
N LEU A 86 -5.47 -3.18 1.25
CA LEU A 86 -6.64 -2.55 1.85
C LEU A 86 -7.29 -1.60 0.85
N LYS A 87 -8.55 -1.25 1.08
CA LYS A 87 -9.24 -0.17 0.36
C LYS A 87 -9.81 0.86 1.31
N LEU A 88 -9.78 2.11 0.88
CA LEU A 88 -10.43 3.23 1.55
C LEU A 88 -11.75 3.49 0.83
N ALA A 89 -12.88 3.31 1.52
CA ALA A 89 -14.19 3.36 0.86
C ALA A 89 -15.26 4.03 1.72
N ILE A 90 -16.31 4.52 1.07
CA ILE A 90 -17.55 4.94 1.73
C ILE A 90 -18.70 4.14 1.15
N PHE A 91 -19.59 3.66 2.00
CA PHE A 91 -20.85 3.04 1.61
C PHE A 91 -22.02 3.92 2.04
N ASN A 92 -23.08 3.94 1.23
CA ASN A 92 -24.36 4.53 1.61
C ASN A 92 -25.22 3.49 2.35
N ALA A 93 -26.40 3.91 2.84
CA ALA A 93 -27.33 3.03 3.55
C ALA A 93 -27.83 1.83 2.72
N SER A 94 -27.76 1.90 1.39
CA SER A 94 -28.13 0.80 0.49
C SER A 94 -26.97 -0.16 0.19
N GLY A 95 -25.81 0.01 0.85
CA GLY A 95 -24.60 -0.77 0.59
C GLY A 95 -23.86 -0.41 -0.70
N ARG A 96 -24.29 0.64 -1.43
CA ARG A 96 -23.54 1.13 -2.60
C ARG A 96 -22.31 1.89 -2.13
N GLY A 97 -21.16 1.40 -2.55
CA GLY A 97 -19.86 1.93 -2.17
C GLY A 97 -19.21 2.81 -3.23
N CYS A 98 -18.29 3.68 -2.79
CA CYS A 98 -17.29 4.34 -3.60
C CYS A 98 -15.92 4.05 -2.97
N THR A 99 -15.02 3.43 -3.73
CA THR A 99 -13.62 3.27 -3.33
C THR A 99 -12.84 4.52 -3.73
N PHE A 100 -12.10 5.11 -2.80
CA PHE A 100 -11.24 6.26 -3.07
C PHE A 100 -9.85 5.85 -3.51
N SER A 101 -9.30 4.81 -2.90
CA SER A 101 -7.94 4.37 -3.12
C SER A 101 -7.74 2.94 -2.61
N GLY A 102 -6.91 2.17 -3.30
CA GLY A 102 -6.30 0.95 -2.77
C GLY A 102 -4.97 1.29 -2.09
N VAL A 103 -4.65 0.59 -1.01
CA VAL A 103 -3.39 0.71 -0.27
C VAL A 103 -2.72 -0.66 -0.25
N PRO A 104 -1.72 -0.89 -1.12
CA PRO A 104 -0.94 -2.13 -1.14
C PRO A 104 0.14 -2.14 -0.05
N SER A 105 0.93 -3.21 -0.02
CA SER A 105 2.10 -3.39 0.84
C SER A 105 3.01 -2.16 0.87
N GLY A 106 3.52 -1.81 2.05
CA GLY A 106 4.33 -0.62 2.29
C GLY A 106 3.55 0.69 2.44
N GLY A 107 2.26 0.69 2.11
CA GLY A 107 1.42 1.87 2.16
C GLY A 107 0.97 2.26 3.57
N TRP A 108 1.05 3.57 3.85
CA TRP A 108 0.50 4.19 5.06
C TRP A 108 -0.59 5.21 4.72
N PHE A 109 -1.57 5.34 5.62
CA PHE A 109 -2.71 6.24 5.42
C PHE A 109 -3.41 6.62 6.73
N GLY A 110 -4.29 7.61 6.64
CA GLY A 110 -5.12 8.09 7.75
C GLY A 110 -4.55 9.31 8.46
N GLU A 111 -3.39 9.80 8.02
CA GLU A 111 -2.65 10.94 8.56
C GLU A 111 -3.56 12.17 8.71
N GLY A 112 -4.37 12.46 7.69
CA GLY A 112 -5.25 13.63 7.70
C GLY A 112 -6.24 13.66 8.87
N SER A 113 -6.81 12.52 9.25
CA SER A 113 -7.72 12.44 10.40
C SER A 113 -6.95 12.36 11.72
N VAL A 114 -5.80 11.68 11.76
CA VAL A 114 -4.94 11.55 12.96
C VAL A 114 -4.37 12.91 13.36
N ILE A 115 -3.81 13.68 12.41
CA ILE A 115 -3.23 15.01 12.62
C ILE A 115 -4.29 15.97 13.19
N LYS A 116 -5.50 15.97 12.61
CA LYS A 116 -6.59 16.87 13.03
C LYS A 116 -7.36 16.37 14.26
N ARG A 117 -7.05 15.16 14.76
CA ARG A 117 -7.81 14.45 15.79
C ARG A 117 -9.32 14.37 15.46
N GLU A 118 -9.63 14.16 14.17
CA GLU A 118 -11.00 14.08 13.67
C GLU A 118 -11.48 12.64 13.53
N LEU A 119 -12.81 12.47 13.42
CA LEU A 119 -13.42 11.21 13.05
C LEU A 119 -12.95 10.76 11.65
N ARG A 120 -12.85 9.44 11.46
CA ARG A 120 -12.52 8.81 10.18
C ARG A 120 -13.52 9.22 9.10
N LYS A 121 -13.02 9.67 7.95
CA LYS A 121 -13.87 10.14 6.83
C LYS A 121 -14.38 8.99 5.95
N TYR A 122 -13.73 7.83 6.02
CA TYR A 122 -14.00 6.63 5.23
C TYR A 122 -13.81 5.38 6.09
N GLU A 123 -14.35 4.27 5.60
CA GLU A 123 -14.06 2.93 6.10
C GLU A 123 -12.78 2.40 5.49
N VAL A 124 -12.14 1.48 6.22
CA VAL A 124 -10.93 0.77 5.79
C VAL A 124 -11.27 -0.70 5.79
N VAL A 125 -11.17 -1.35 4.64
CA VAL A 125 -11.59 -2.75 4.45
C VAL A 125 -10.46 -3.54 3.81
N ALA A 126 -10.21 -4.74 4.30
CA ALA A 126 -9.27 -5.67 3.66
C ALA A 126 -9.86 -6.18 2.35
N VAL A 127 -9.10 -6.01 1.26
CA VAL A 127 -9.45 -6.57 -0.05
C VAL A 127 -9.01 -8.04 -0.11
N GLN A 128 -7.82 -8.30 0.41
CA GLN A 128 -7.24 -9.63 0.58
C GLN A 128 -6.74 -9.82 2.00
N ARG A 129 -6.35 -11.06 2.36
CA ARG A 129 -5.66 -11.31 3.63
C ARG A 129 -4.47 -10.36 3.76
N SER A 130 -4.39 -9.66 4.90
CA SER A 130 -3.43 -8.58 5.10
C SER A 130 -2.81 -8.62 6.49
N ILE A 131 -1.55 -8.20 6.60
CA ILE A 131 -0.89 -7.84 7.86
C ILE A 131 -0.94 -6.33 7.99
N VAL A 132 -1.64 -5.85 9.01
CA VAL A 132 -1.92 -4.44 9.22
C VAL A 132 -1.20 -3.96 10.48
N LEU A 133 -0.50 -2.84 10.36
CA LEU A 133 0.23 -2.17 11.43
C LEU A 133 -0.60 -1.00 11.97
N PHE A 134 -0.63 -0.86 13.29
CA PHE A 134 -1.35 0.20 13.98
C PHE A 134 -0.41 0.96 14.89
N VAL A 135 -0.20 2.25 14.60
CA VAL A 135 0.54 3.19 15.43
C VAL A 135 -0.47 4.07 16.16
N PRO A 136 -0.52 4.07 17.51
CA PRO A 136 -1.48 4.90 18.25
C PRO A 136 -1.33 6.38 17.94
N VAL A 137 -2.44 7.12 17.95
CA VAL A 137 -2.50 8.56 17.67
C VAL A 137 -1.51 9.35 18.54
N ASP A 138 -1.40 9.06 19.83
CA ASP A 138 -0.49 9.79 20.70
C ASP A 138 0.99 9.45 20.42
N THR A 139 1.29 8.23 19.99
CA THR A 139 2.64 7.87 19.51
C THR A 139 2.97 8.61 18.21
N PHE A 140 2.01 8.67 17.29
CA PHE A 140 2.16 9.43 16.05
C PHE A 140 2.43 10.92 16.32
N HIS A 141 1.66 11.55 17.22
CA HIS A 141 1.86 12.96 17.58
C HIS A 141 3.19 13.19 18.30
N ALA A 142 3.56 12.32 19.24
CA ALA A 142 4.87 12.39 19.89
C ALA A 142 6.01 12.39 18.86
N LEU A 143 5.98 11.47 17.89
CA LEU A 143 6.98 11.43 16.82
C LEU A 143 6.92 12.67 15.92
N LEU A 144 5.73 13.20 15.63
CA LEU A 144 5.56 14.39 14.80
C LEU A 144 6.20 15.63 15.46
N ASP A 145 6.14 15.70 16.79
CA ASP A 145 6.68 16.79 17.60
C ASP A 145 8.19 16.65 17.85
N THR A 146 8.71 15.43 17.95
CA THR A 146 10.08 15.18 18.44
C THR A 146 11.03 14.56 17.42
N SER A 147 10.55 14.06 16.27
CA SER A 147 11.36 13.36 15.27
C SER A 147 11.30 14.04 13.90
N LEU A 148 12.30 14.88 13.60
CA LEU A 148 12.42 15.55 12.30
C LEU A 148 12.38 14.58 11.09
N PRO A 149 13.02 13.40 11.10
CA PRO A 149 12.87 12.42 10.02
C PRO A 149 11.41 11.97 9.82
N PHE A 150 10.67 11.74 10.91
CA PHE A 150 9.28 11.34 10.85
C PHE A 150 8.38 12.47 10.33
N THR A 151 8.56 13.69 10.84
CA THR A 151 7.82 14.87 10.37
C THR A 151 8.01 15.09 8.88
N ARG A 152 9.24 14.99 8.38
CA ARG A 152 9.53 15.08 6.93
C ARG A 152 8.85 13.97 6.14
N PHE A 153 8.90 12.73 6.63
CA PHE A 153 8.21 11.61 6.02
C PHE A 153 6.70 11.87 5.88
N VAL A 154 6.03 12.32 6.95
CA VAL A 154 4.59 12.63 6.94
C VAL A 154 4.27 13.76 5.96
N ILE A 155 5.08 14.82 5.91
CA ILE A 155 4.90 15.92 4.94
C ILE A 155 5.01 15.41 3.50
N HIS A 156 6.03 14.60 3.20
CA HIS A 156 6.17 13.99 1.88
C HIS A 156 5.00 13.06 1.55
N GLN A 157 4.51 12.29 2.52
CA GLN A 157 3.36 11.41 2.32
C GLN A 157 2.11 12.19 1.96
N LEU A 158 1.81 13.27 2.68
CA LEU A 158 0.67 14.16 2.40
C LEU A 158 0.78 14.83 1.03
N ASN A 159 1.97 15.29 0.64
CA ASN A 159 2.19 15.92 -0.66
C ASN A 159 1.94 14.95 -1.82
N ASN A 160 2.52 13.74 -1.74
CA ASN A 160 2.32 12.70 -2.75
C ASN A 160 0.86 12.26 -2.84
N ARG A 161 0.19 12.08 -1.68
CA ARG A 161 -1.23 11.71 -1.63
C ARG A 161 -2.14 12.79 -2.22
N MET A 162 -1.83 14.07 -1.99
CA MET A 162 -2.55 15.18 -2.61
C MET A 162 -2.41 15.15 -4.13
N GLY A 163 -1.21 14.87 -4.65
CA GLY A 163 -0.98 14.66 -6.08
C GLY A 163 -1.85 13.54 -6.66
N GLU A 164 -1.92 12.39 -5.98
CA GLU A 164 -2.78 11.27 -6.40
C GLU A 164 -4.27 11.65 -6.44
N PHE A 165 -4.75 12.39 -5.44
CA PHE A 165 -6.16 12.81 -5.42
C PHE A 165 -6.49 13.81 -6.51
N ILE A 166 -5.60 14.77 -6.80
CA ILE A 166 -5.78 15.70 -7.92
C ILE A 166 -5.82 14.92 -9.25
N ALA A 167 -4.89 14.00 -9.45
CA ALA A 167 -4.85 13.14 -10.64
C ALA A 167 -6.11 12.27 -10.75
N SER A 168 -6.57 11.66 -9.64
CA SER A 168 -7.79 10.84 -9.62
C SER A 168 -9.03 11.65 -10.03
N ILE A 169 -9.16 12.89 -9.55
CA ILE A 169 -10.26 13.80 -9.95
C ILE A 169 -10.18 14.11 -11.45
N GLN A 170 -9.01 14.52 -11.95
CA GLN A 170 -8.79 14.79 -13.37
C GLN A 170 -9.15 13.57 -14.24
N ASN A 171 -8.61 12.41 -13.87
CA ASN A 171 -8.79 11.16 -14.58
C ASN A 171 -10.27 10.74 -14.61
N SER A 172 -11.00 10.94 -13.51
CA SER A 172 -12.43 10.63 -13.44
C SER A 172 -13.29 11.47 -14.39
N ARG A 173 -12.83 12.67 -14.75
CA ARG A 173 -13.57 13.64 -15.58
C ARG A 173 -13.18 13.60 -17.05
N LEU A 174 -11.91 13.37 -17.35
CA LEU A 174 -11.35 13.52 -18.69
C LEU A 174 -11.08 12.20 -19.39
N LEU A 175 -10.78 11.14 -18.64
CA LEU A 175 -10.35 9.88 -19.22
C LEU A 175 -11.50 8.91 -19.48
N ASP A 176 -11.36 8.18 -20.59
CA ASP A 176 -12.17 7.01 -20.86
C ASP A 176 -11.90 5.89 -19.83
N VAL A 177 -12.71 4.82 -19.88
CA VAL A 177 -12.63 3.74 -18.90
C VAL A 177 -11.28 3.01 -18.94
N ASP A 178 -10.69 2.81 -20.11
CA ASP A 178 -9.45 2.02 -20.23
C ASP A 178 -8.26 2.81 -19.67
N ALA A 179 -8.19 4.10 -19.99
CA ALA A 179 -7.24 5.03 -19.41
C ALA A 179 -7.42 5.17 -17.89
N ARG A 180 -8.66 5.22 -17.37
CA ARG A 180 -8.89 5.19 -15.92
C ARG A 180 -8.39 3.92 -15.24
N VAL A 181 -8.55 2.75 -15.87
CA VAL A 181 -8.01 1.48 -15.34
C VAL A 181 -6.48 1.54 -15.32
N ALA A 182 -5.85 2.02 -16.39
CA ALA A 182 -4.41 2.16 -16.48
C ALA A 182 -3.85 3.09 -15.39
N GLN A 183 -4.47 4.25 -15.21
CA GLN A 183 -4.05 5.23 -14.20
C GLN A 183 -4.28 4.74 -12.77
N ALA A 184 -5.42 4.10 -12.50
CA ALA A 184 -5.69 3.53 -11.18
C ALA A 184 -4.73 2.38 -10.84
N LEU A 185 -4.37 1.56 -11.83
CA LEU A 185 -3.34 0.54 -11.67
C LEU A 185 -1.98 1.19 -11.40
N ALA A 186 -1.57 2.19 -12.18
CA ALA A 186 -0.30 2.90 -11.99
C ALA A 186 -0.17 3.51 -10.60
N GLN A 187 -1.26 4.04 -10.03
CA GLN A 187 -1.27 4.56 -8.66
C GLN A 187 -0.89 3.50 -7.62
N LEU A 188 -1.29 2.24 -7.78
CA LEU A 188 -0.92 1.16 -6.85
C LEU A 188 0.59 0.85 -6.84
N PHE A 189 1.34 1.33 -7.84
CA PHE A 189 2.79 1.18 -7.96
C PHE A 189 3.54 2.49 -7.68
N ASN A 190 2.89 3.49 -7.06
CA ASN A 190 3.52 4.77 -6.73
C ASN A 190 4.69 4.55 -5.73
N PRO A 191 5.96 4.72 -6.14
CA PRO A 191 7.11 4.35 -5.31
C PRO A 191 7.28 5.26 -4.09
N ALA A 192 6.69 6.46 -4.10
CA ALA A 192 6.75 7.39 -2.98
C ALA A 192 5.73 7.05 -1.87
N LEU A 193 4.63 6.39 -2.23
CA LEU A 193 3.59 5.98 -1.28
C LEU A 193 3.69 4.51 -0.89
N TYR A 194 4.11 3.67 -1.82
CA TYR A 194 4.11 2.21 -1.71
C TYR A 194 5.50 1.66 -2.10
N PRO A 195 6.55 2.00 -1.33
CA PRO A 195 7.93 1.65 -1.68
C PRO A 195 8.19 0.14 -1.65
N ASP A 196 7.33 -0.63 -0.98
CA ASP A 196 7.44 -2.09 -0.88
C ASP A 196 6.60 -2.82 -1.94
N THR A 197 5.80 -2.09 -2.74
CA THR A 197 5.16 -2.67 -3.93
C THR A 197 6.23 -2.95 -4.97
N GLY A 198 6.41 -4.23 -5.30
CA GLY A 198 7.36 -4.65 -6.32
C GLY A 198 6.89 -4.29 -7.74
N PRO A 199 7.53 -4.84 -8.80
CA PRO A 199 7.02 -4.70 -10.17
C PRO A 199 5.72 -5.50 -10.39
N SER A 200 5.34 -6.38 -9.45
CA SER A 200 4.15 -7.21 -9.56
C SER A 200 3.29 -7.08 -8.33
N LEU A 201 1.97 -7.01 -8.51
CA LEU A 201 0.99 -6.98 -7.43
C LEU A 201 0.11 -8.24 -7.52
N ALA A 202 -0.03 -8.99 -6.42
CA ALA A 202 -1.06 -10.02 -6.29
C ALA A 202 -2.41 -9.33 -6.16
N ILE A 203 -3.11 -9.23 -7.28
CA ILE A 203 -4.44 -8.67 -7.39
C ILE A 203 -5.20 -9.37 -8.51
N SER A 204 -6.40 -9.84 -8.21
CA SER A 204 -7.33 -10.37 -9.18
C SER A 204 -8.03 -9.23 -9.94
N GLN A 205 -8.58 -9.57 -11.10
CA GLN A 205 -9.36 -8.62 -11.90
C GLN A 205 -10.64 -8.16 -11.19
N GLU A 206 -11.18 -9.00 -10.30
CA GLU A 206 -12.33 -8.67 -9.47
C GLU A 206 -11.96 -7.64 -8.40
N GLU A 207 -10.84 -7.85 -7.72
CA GLU A 207 -10.31 -6.90 -6.73
C GLU A 207 -9.95 -5.57 -7.38
N LEU A 208 -9.30 -5.58 -8.54
CA LEU A 208 -9.04 -4.35 -9.29
C LEU A 208 -10.36 -3.68 -9.70
N GLY A 209 -11.37 -4.44 -10.09
CA GLY A 209 -12.72 -3.93 -10.37
C GLY A 209 -13.35 -3.23 -9.18
N MET A 210 -13.18 -3.79 -7.97
CA MET A 210 -13.63 -3.17 -6.71
C MET A 210 -12.89 -1.86 -6.39
N LEU A 211 -11.62 -1.76 -6.76
CA LEU A 211 -10.82 -0.55 -6.55
C LEU A 211 -11.18 0.56 -7.55
N VAL A 212 -11.32 0.22 -8.83
CA VAL A 212 -11.58 1.17 -9.92
C VAL A 212 -13.08 1.53 -10.02
N GLY A 213 -13.97 0.68 -9.53
CA GLY A 213 -15.41 0.87 -9.62
C GLY A 213 -16.00 0.49 -10.99
N VAL A 214 -15.40 -0.50 -11.67
CA VAL A 214 -15.90 -1.03 -12.95
C VAL A 214 -16.03 -2.55 -12.90
N SER A 215 -16.82 -3.13 -13.81
CA SER A 215 -17.06 -4.57 -13.79
C SER A 215 -15.79 -5.37 -14.10
N ARG A 216 -15.69 -6.59 -13.58
CA ARG A 216 -14.60 -7.53 -13.88
C ARG A 216 -14.41 -7.74 -15.38
N GLN A 217 -15.50 -7.83 -16.15
CA GLN A 217 -15.43 -7.96 -17.62
C GLN A 217 -14.75 -6.75 -18.26
N ARG A 218 -15.07 -5.53 -17.78
CA ARG A 218 -14.45 -4.31 -18.30
C ARG A 218 -12.98 -4.19 -17.88
N ILE A 219 -12.63 -4.58 -16.64
CA ILE A 219 -11.23 -4.71 -16.20
C ILE A 219 -10.47 -5.68 -17.12
N ASN A 220 -11.02 -6.86 -17.38
CA ASN A 220 -10.37 -7.85 -18.23
C ASN A 220 -10.04 -7.28 -19.62
N GLN A 221 -11.00 -6.59 -20.24
CA GLN A 221 -10.80 -5.95 -21.54
C GLN A 221 -9.71 -4.89 -21.49
N ALA A 222 -9.75 -4.00 -20.50
CA ALA A 222 -8.74 -2.94 -20.34
C ALA A 222 -7.34 -3.54 -20.15
N LEU A 223 -7.19 -4.53 -19.25
CA LEU A 223 -5.92 -5.20 -18.98
C LEU A 223 -5.38 -5.93 -20.22
N GLN A 224 -6.24 -6.58 -21.00
CA GLN A 224 -5.83 -7.22 -22.27
C GLN A 224 -5.32 -6.21 -23.30
N GLN A 225 -5.85 -4.98 -23.32
CA GLN A 225 -5.31 -3.92 -24.19
C GLN A 225 -3.98 -3.40 -23.67
N LEU A 226 -3.84 -3.19 -22.36
CA LEU A 226 -2.58 -2.77 -21.74
C LEU A 226 -1.47 -3.81 -21.93
N GLU A 227 -1.80 -5.11 -21.85
CA GLU A 227 -0.87 -6.20 -22.14
C GLU A 227 -0.43 -6.18 -23.62
N LYS A 228 -1.35 -5.94 -24.56
CA LYS A 228 -1.01 -5.79 -26.00
C LYS A 228 -0.11 -4.58 -26.28
N LEU A 229 -0.26 -3.50 -25.49
CA LEU A 229 0.62 -2.34 -25.55
C LEU A 229 2.00 -2.61 -24.91
N GLY A 230 2.19 -3.77 -24.26
CA GLY A 230 3.46 -4.18 -23.67
C GLY A 230 3.80 -3.47 -22.36
N VAL A 231 2.86 -2.74 -21.75
CA VAL A 231 3.11 -1.98 -20.51
C VAL A 231 2.95 -2.83 -19.25
N LEU A 232 2.27 -3.97 -19.36
CA LEU A 232 2.08 -4.94 -18.27
C LEU A 232 2.02 -6.37 -18.81
N ARG A 233 2.11 -7.34 -17.91
CA ARG A 233 1.84 -8.76 -18.14
C ARG A 233 0.84 -9.29 -17.14
N LEU A 234 -0.02 -10.19 -17.58
CA LEU A 234 -1.01 -10.84 -16.75
C LEU A 234 -0.56 -12.25 -16.37
N ALA A 235 -0.63 -12.54 -15.08
CA ALA A 235 -0.48 -13.89 -14.54
C ALA A 235 -1.70 -14.24 -13.67
N TYR A 236 -1.78 -15.49 -13.23
CA TYR A 236 -2.90 -15.92 -12.38
C TYR A 236 -2.91 -15.14 -11.05
N ASN A 237 -3.97 -14.37 -10.80
CA ASN A 237 -4.13 -13.48 -9.64
C ASN A 237 -2.97 -12.50 -9.43
N GLN A 238 -2.27 -12.12 -10.51
CA GLN A 238 -1.13 -11.22 -10.43
C GLN A 238 -1.04 -10.36 -11.68
N ILE A 239 -0.66 -9.10 -11.48
CA ILE A 239 -0.37 -8.16 -12.56
C ILE A 239 1.08 -7.68 -12.39
N GLU A 240 1.92 -7.89 -13.39
CA GLU A 240 3.29 -7.38 -13.46
C GLU A 240 3.29 -6.12 -14.34
N VAL A 241 3.72 -4.98 -13.79
CA VAL A 241 3.91 -3.74 -14.54
C VAL A 241 5.32 -3.74 -15.12
N VAL A 242 5.42 -3.83 -16.44
CA VAL A 242 6.69 -3.91 -17.18
C VAL A 242 7.29 -2.53 -17.37
N ASP A 243 6.45 -1.53 -17.64
CA ASP A 243 6.86 -0.13 -17.76
C ASP A 243 5.84 0.77 -17.04
N LEU A 244 6.17 1.14 -15.80
CA LEU A 244 5.32 2.00 -14.97
C LEU A 244 5.16 3.40 -15.58
N ALA A 245 6.21 3.92 -16.23
CA ALA A 245 6.16 5.25 -16.85
C ALA A 245 5.26 5.24 -18.08
N ALA A 246 5.31 4.19 -18.90
CA ALA A 246 4.38 4.02 -20.02
C ALA A 246 2.95 3.79 -19.55
N LEU A 247 2.73 2.94 -18.53
CA LEU A 247 1.42 2.72 -17.94
C LEU A 247 0.81 4.04 -17.43
N ALA A 248 1.60 4.84 -16.70
CA ALA A 248 1.19 6.14 -16.20
C ALA A 248 0.95 7.19 -17.30
N ARG A 249 1.42 6.96 -18.54
CA ARG A 249 1.14 7.85 -19.68
C ARG A 249 -0.11 7.48 -20.47
N VAL A 250 -0.68 6.30 -20.26
CA VAL A 250 -1.86 5.86 -21.02
C VAL A 250 -3.04 6.82 -20.78
N GLY A 251 -3.58 7.36 -21.88
CA GLY A 251 -4.69 8.31 -21.85
C GLY A 251 -4.28 9.76 -21.61
N MET A 252 -2.98 10.07 -21.44
CA MET A 252 -2.54 11.46 -21.27
C MET A 252 -2.80 12.31 -22.52
N GLU A 253 -2.91 11.71 -23.70
CA GLU A 253 -3.34 12.37 -24.93
C GLU A 253 -4.81 12.82 -24.94
N GLN A 254 -5.60 12.40 -23.95
CA GLN A 254 -7.02 12.74 -23.81
C GLN A 254 -7.27 13.97 -22.91
N ILE A 255 -6.20 14.53 -22.32
CA ILE A 255 -6.21 15.67 -21.39
C ILE A 255 -5.73 16.93 -22.11
#